data_AF-A0A2Z6LGQ0-F1
#
_entry.id   AF-A0A2Z6LGQ0-F1
#
_cell.length_a   1.000
_cell.length_b   1.000
_cell.length_c   1.000
_cell.angle_alpha   90.00
_cell.angle_beta   90.00
_cell.angle_gamma   90.00
#
_symmetry.space_group_name_H-M   'P 1'
#
loop_
_entity.id
_entity.type
_entity.pdbx_description
1 polymer ?
#
loop_
_entity_poly.entity_id
_entity_poly.type
_entity_poly.pdbx_seq_one_letter_code
_entity_poly.pdbx_strand_id
1 'polypeptide(L)'
;MVLLCCFLFKLQLNILIKASNILISYALLDMDGNQVPQELVTKVGEVFETILEEHHKVLQWYLCRMEGWFAADCDTISLNGWDQEVLLPGGHGLMVRGYLPVINTLAKGLDIRLGHSVLIAKRISFEPRLPDWKEAAIDELWVGFENKIILHFDNVFWPNVEFLGVVADTSYGCSYFLNLRKVARHPVLVYMPSGRLAKDIEKMSDEAAANFAFIQYINSLGSYSYDQVGKPHELYERLRVQVDNLFFAGEATSMSYTGSVHGAYSTGTMAAEDCRMRVLE
;
A
#
# COMPACT_ATOMS: atom_id res chain seq x y z
N MET A 1 -3.77 -3.52 18.96
CA MET A 1 -2.88 -3.82 17.81
C MET A 1 -2.57 -2.56 16.99
N VAL A 2 -3.57 -1.78 16.55
CA VAL A 2 -3.35 -0.49 15.82
C VAL A 2 -2.57 0.54 16.65
N LEU A 3 -2.86 0.67 17.95
CA LEU A 3 -2.08 1.52 18.89
C LEU A 3 -0.63 1.04 19.08
N LEU A 4 -0.37 -0.26 18.96
CA LEU A 4 0.99 -0.82 19.05
C LEU A 4 1.76 -0.54 17.75
N CYS A 5 1.09 -0.60 16.59
CA CYS A 5 1.64 -0.14 15.31
C CYS A 5 1.95 1.36 15.35
N CYS A 6 1.04 2.23 15.82
CA CYS A 6 1.32 3.67 15.94
C CYS A 6 2.47 3.97 16.91
N PHE A 7 2.60 3.22 18.00
CA PHE A 7 3.69 3.38 18.96
C PHE A 7 5.03 2.88 18.39
N LEU A 8 5.04 1.71 17.73
CA LEU A 8 6.21 1.18 17.03
C LEU A 8 6.61 2.08 15.85
N PHE A 9 5.66 2.73 15.20
CA PHE A 9 5.90 3.68 14.12
C PHE A 9 6.44 5.02 14.66
N LYS A 10 5.90 5.54 15.77
CA LYS A 10 6.44 6.73 16.45
C LYS A 10 7.85 6.47 17.01
N LEU A 11 8.15 5.22 17.37
CA LEU A 11 9.48 4.78 17.78
C LEU A 11 10.42 4.57 16.56
N GLN A 12 9.99 3.83 15.53
CA GLN A 12 10.79 3.52 14.35
C GLN A 12 11.06 4.74 13.47
N LEU A 13 10.12 5.67 13.32
CA LEU A 13 10.33 6.88 12.53
C LEU A 13 11.21 7.90 13.26
N ASN A 14 11.06 8.04 14.60
CA ASN A 14 12.00 8.83 15.40
C ASN A 14 13.39 8.19 15.41
N ILE A 15 13.48 6.86 15.44
CA ILE A 15 14.76 6.15 15.37
C ILE A 15 15.35 6.25 13.96
N LEU A 16 14.58 6.12 12.88
CA LEU A 16 15.11 6.21 11.51
C LEU A 16 15.52 7.63 11.13
N ILE A 17 14.72 8.65 11.46
CA ILE A 17 15.00 10.05 11.11
C ILE A 17 16.10 10.62 12.00
N LYS A 18 16.17 10.21 13.28
CA LYS A 18 17.34 10.49 14.11
C LYS A 18 18.54 9.68 13.63
N ALA A 19 18.43 8.38 13.36
CA ALA A 19 19.58 7.58 12.91
C ALA A 19 20.13 8.03 11.56
N SER A 20 19.29 8.43 10.59
CA SER A 20 19.76 8.91 9.29
C SER A 20 20.46 10.26 9.38
N ASN A 21 20.01 11.17 10.25
CA ASN A 21 20.71 12.44 10.49
C ASN A 21 21.90 12.30 11.47
N ILE A 22 21.86 11.32 12.37
CA ILE A 22 22.91 11.07 13.37
C ILE A 22 24.04 10.23 12.78
N LEU A 23 23.80 9.28 11.87
CA LEU A 23 24.89 8.53 11.20
C LEU A 23 25.69 9.40 10.23
N ILE A 24 25.11 10.48 9.71
CA ILE A 24 25.83 11.45 8.86
C ILE A 24 26.73 12.37 9.70
N SER A 25 26.44 12.53 10.99
CA SER A 25 27.32 13.22 11.94
C SER A 25 28.16 12.22 12.72
N TYR A 26 29.46 12.15 12.45
CA TYR A 26 30.46 11.30 13.12
C TYR A 26 30.61 11.51 14.66
N ALA A 27 29.59 12.04 15.36
CA ALA A 27 29.57 12.38 16.77
C ALA A 27 28.26 11.89 17.43
N LEU A 28 28.14 10.58 17.62
CA LEU A 28 27.18 10.01 18.56
C LEU A 28 27.67 10.28 19.98
N LEU A 29 26.82 10.85 20.83
CA LEU A 29 27.09 11.03 22.26
C LEU A 29 26.20 10.08 23.07
N ASP A 30 26.73 9.52 24.16
CA ASP A 30 25.93 8.77 25.13
C ASP A 30 25.05 9.70 25.99
N MET A 31 24.24 9.12 26.88
CA MET A 31 23.33 9.87 27.75
C MET A 31 24.07 10.82 28.72
N ASP A 32 25.37 10.61 28.91
CA ASP A 32 26.26 11.40 29.76
C ASP A 32 27.06 12.43 28.95
N GLY A 33 26.82 12.51 27.63
CA GLY A 33 27.47 13.46 26.71
C GLY A 33 28.86 13.05 26.23
N ASN A 34 29.29 11.80 26.46
CA ASN A 34 30.58 11.30 25.99
C ASN A 34 30.49 10.78 24.56
N GLN A 35 31.58 10.91 23.80
CA GLN A 35 31.65 10.38 22.44
C GLN A 35 31.59 8.85 22.44
N VAL A 36 30.61 8.31 21.70
CA VAL A 36 30.45 6.87 21.49
C VAL A 36 31.64 6.35 20.66
N PRO A 37 32.27 5.23 21.05
CA PRO A 37 33.37 4.65 20.30
C PRO A 37 33.00 4.38 18.83
N GLN A 38 33.86 4.80 17.90
CA GLN A 38 33.57 4.69 16.46
C GLN A 38 33.32 3.25 16.01
N GLU A 39 34.01 2.26 16.59
CA GLU A 39 33.77 0.84 16.29
C GLU A 39 32.33 0.41 16.64
N LEU A 40 31.76 0.95 17.73
CA LEU A 40 30.38 0.68 18.12
C LEU A 40 29.40 1.39 17.17
N VAL A 41 29.71 2.61 16.74
CA VAL A 41 28.92 3.34 15.74
C VAL A 41 28.86 2.58 14.42
N THR A 42 29.99 2.07 13.93
CA THR A 42 30.06 1.25 12.71
C THR A 42 29.26 -0.04 12.86
N LYS A 43 29.43 -0.78 13.96
CA LYS A 43 28.68 -2.02 14.22
C LYS A 43 27.17 -1.79 14.30
N VAL A 44 26.75 -0.71 14.95
CA VAL A 44 25.33 -0.32 15.00
C VAL A 44 24.85 0.05 13.59
N GLY A 45 25.65 0.77 12.80
CA GLY A 45 25.37 1.07 11.40
C GLY A 45 25.14 -0.18 10.54
N GLU A 46 26.04 -1.16 10.60
CA GLU A 46 25.94 -2.43 9.87
C GLU A 46 24.69 -3.25 10.27
N VAL A 47 24.38 -3.30 11.58
CA VAL A 47 23.16 -3.96 12.08
C VAL A 47 21.92 -3.21 11.60
N PHE A 48 21.93 -1.88 11.61
CA PHE A 48 20.85 -1.07 11.06
C PHE A 48 20.68 -1.29 9.56
N GLU A 49 21.77 -1.34 8.78
CA GLU A 49 21.72 -1.65 7.34
C GLU A 49 21.13 -3.03 7.08
N THR A 50 21.55 -4.05 7.84
CA THR A 50 21.01 -5.41 7.73
C THR A 50 19.51 -5.45 8.05
N ILE A 51 19.09 -4.80 9.14
CA ILE A 51 17.67 -4.68 9.52
C ILE A 51 16.89 -3.91 8.45
N LEU A 52 17.48 -2.84 7.89
CA LEU A 52 16.86 -2.05 6.83
C LEU A 52 16.77 -2.82 5.51
N GLU A 53 17.74 -3.68 5.18
CA GLU A 53 17.68 -4.56 4.02
C GLU A 53 16.62 -5.66 4.21
N GLU A 54 16.61 -6.33 5.36
CA GLU A 54 15.63 -7.40 5.68
C GLU A 54 14.19 -6.87 5.81
N HIS A 55 14.02 -5.60 6.21
CA HIS A 55 12.71 -4.99 6.43
C HIS A 55 12.41 -3.82 5.49
N HIS A 56 13.18 -3.63 4.42
CA HIS A 56 13.02 -2.51 3.50
C HIS A 56 11.58 -2.38 3.01
N LYS A 57 11.04 -3.49 2.50
CA LYS A 57 9.68 -3.57 1.97
C LYS A 57 8.61 -3.28 3.02
N VAL A 58 8.85 -3.68 4.27
CA VAL A 58 7.95 -3.40 5.40
C VAL A 58 7.96 -1.91 5.72
N LEU A 59 9.13 -1.28 5.73
CA LEU A 59 9.28 0.16 5.88
C LEU A 59 8.56 0.91 4.74
N GLN A 60 8.73 0.49 3.49
CA GLN A 60 8.03 1.10 2.35
C GLN A 60 6.51 1.02 2.45
N TRP A 61 6.00 -0.12 2.93
CA TRP A 61 4.56 -0.28 3.18
C TRP A 61 4.06 0.67 4.27
N TYR A 62 4.85 0.85 5.32
CA TYR A 62 4.57 1.81 6.39
C TYR A 62 4.62 3.26 5.91
N LEU A 63 5.57 3.63 5.04
CA LEU A 63 5.59 4.93 4.37
C LEU A 63 4.32 5.14 3.54
N CYS A 64 3.91 4.16 2.74
CA CYS A 64 2.64 4.20 1.98
C CYS A 64 1.41 4.39 2.89
N ARG A 65 1.40 3.76 4.08
CA ARG A 65 0.33 3.97 5.07
C ARG A 65 0.29 5.41 5.59
N MET A 66 1.46 6.01 5.82
CA MET A 66 1.60 7.41 6.19
C MET A 66 1.11 8.33 5.08
N GLU A 67 1.54 8.07 3.84
CA GLU A 67 1.12 8.84 2.67
C GLU A 67 -0.40 8.80 2.49
N GLY A 68 -1.02 7.64 2.75
CA GLY A 68 -2.47 7.49 2.73
C GLY A 68 -3.17 8.21 3.89
N TRP A 69 -2.55 8.29 5.07
CA TRP A 69 -3.11 9.00 6.23
C TRP A 69 -3.13 10.51 6.01
N PHE A 70 -2.04 11.07 5.50
CA PHE A 70 -1.90 12.51 5.26
C PHE A 70 -2.36 12.93 3.86
N ALA A 71 -2.73 11.98 3.00
CA ALA A 71 -3.03 12.20 1.58
C ALA A 71 -1.90 12.96 0.86
N ALA A 72 -0.65 12.69 1.24
CA ALA A 72 0.53 13.44 0.85
C ALA A 72 1.72 12.51 0.59
N ASP A 73 2.71 12.97 -0.18
CA ASP A 73 3.98 12.24 -0.30
C ASP A 73 4.77 12.39 1.01
N CYS A 74 5.44 11.34 1.49
CA CYS A 74 6.00 11.34 2.84
C CYS A 74 7.06 12.42 3.08
N ASP A 75 7.76 12.84 2.03
CA ASP A 75 8.77 13.90 2.01
C ASP A 75 8.18 15.32 2.10
N THR A 76 6.87 15.46 1.92
CA THR A 76 6.16 16.75 2.03
C THR A 76 5.53 16.99 3.41
N ILE A 77 5.55 15.97 4.28
CA ILE A 77 4.92 16.04 5.59
C ILE A 77 5.82 16.81 6.56
N SER A 78 5.26 17.82 7.24
CA SER A 78 6.01 18.66 8.19
C SER A 78 6.48 17.85 9.40
N LEU A 79 7.79 17.71 9.56
CA LEU A 79 8.38 17.00 10.70
C LEU A 79 8.03 17.63 12.06
N ASN A 80 7.83 18.95 12.10
CA ASN A 80 7.50 19.67 13.35
C ASN A 80 5.99 19.73 13.63
N GLY A 81 5.16 19.59 12.60
CA GLY A 81 3.72 19.86 12.69
C GLY A 81 2.80 18.65 12.50
N TRP A 82 3.33 17.48 12.12
CA TRP A 82 2.51 16.36 11.68
C TRP A 82 1.61 15.74 12.77
N ASP A 83 1.96 15.87 14.06
CA ASP A 83 1.26 15.19 15.16
C ASP A 83 0.45 16.13 16.07
N GLN A 84 0.07 17.31 15.58
CA GLN A 84 -0.71 18.29 16.35
C GLN A 84 -2.20 17.94 16.50
N GLU A 85 -2.66 16.82 15.92
CA GLU A 85 -4.06 16.39 16.02
C GLU A 85 -4.43 15.83 17.40
N VAL A 86 -5.63 16.18 17.86
CA VAL A 86 -6.20 15.62 19.10
C VAL A 86 -6.90 14.30 18.79
N LEU A 87 -6.37 13.20 19.30
CA LEU A 87 -6.97 11.88 19.16
C LEU A 87 -8.16 11.70 20.12
N LEU A 88 -9.33 11.39 19.56
CA LEU A 88 -10.51 11.07 20.35
C LEU A 88 -10.46 9.62 20.88
N PRO A 89 -10.93 9.37 22.12
CA PRO A 89 -11.08 8.02 22.62
C PRO A 89 -12.22 7.28 21.88
N GLY A 90 -12.11 5.95 21.75
CA GLY A 90 -13.16 5.10 21.17
C GLY A 90 -12.81 4.43 19.84
N GLY A 91 -11.64 4.72 19.27
CA GLY A 91 -11.18 4.09 18.02
C GLY A 91 -11.90 4.60 16.78
N HIS A 92 -11.72 3.90 15.66
CA HIS A 92 -12.29 4.28 14.36
C HIS A 92 -13.55 3.46 14.05
N GLY A 93 -14.59 4.12 13.53
CA GLY A 93 -15.82 3.49 13.06
C GLY A 93 -16.08 3.78 11.59
N LEU A 94 -16.71 2.84 10.88
CA LEU A 94 -17.14 3.02 9.49
C LEU A 94 -18.66 3.16 9.41
N MET A 95 -19.13 4.18 8.70
CA MET A 95 -20.55 4.39 8.44
C MET A 95 -21.05 3.43 7.36
N VAL A 96 -21.61 2.29 7.77
CA VAL A 96 -22.07 1.21 6.86
C VAL A 96 -23.16 1.63 5.87
N ARG A 97 -23.86 2.75 6.13
CA ARG A 97 -24.86 3.35 5.22
C ARG A 97 -24.31 4.51 4.41
N GLY A 98 -22.99 4.68 4.38
CA GLY A 98 -22.31 5.85 3.84
C GLY A 98 -22.54 7.11 4.69
N TYR A 99 -21.86 8.19 4.32
CA TYR A 99 -21.96 9.49 5.01
C TYR A 99 -23.12 10.36 4.53
N LEU A 100 -23.72 10.03 3.38
CA LEU A 100 -24.78 10.84 2.76
C LEU A 100 -25.98 11.14 3.71
N PRO A 101 -26.44 10.22 4.58
CA PRO A 101 -27.50 10.53 5.54
C PRO A 101 -27.16 11.66 6.52
N VAL A 102 -25.88 11.76 6.93
CA VAL A 102 -25.41 12.84 7.82
C VAL A 102 -25.44 14.16 7.07
N ILE A 103 -24.86 14.20 5.87
CA ILE A 103 -24.83 15.40 5.02
C ILE A 103 -26.25 15.87 4.71
N ASN A 104 -27.14 14.97 4.29
CA ASN A 104 -28.53 15.30 3.99
C ASN A 104 -29.28 15.82 5.21
N THR A 105 -28.94 15.34 6.41
CA THR A 105 -29.59 15.82 7.64
C THR A 105 -29.12 17.24 7.99
N LEU A 106 -27.81 17.51 7.88
CA LEU A 106 -27.24 18.83 8.12
C LEU A 106 -27.67 19.86 7.07
N ALA A 107 -27.90 19.44 5.83
CA ALA A 107 -28.33 20.30 4.73
C ALA A 107 -29.78 20.77 4.82
N LYS A 108 -30.63 20.13 5.65
CA LYS A 108 -32.05 20.47 5.73
C LYS A 108 -32.26 21.91 6.19
N GLY A 109 -32.96 22.69 5.38
CA GLY A 109 -33.30 24.08 5.68
C GLY A 109 -32.22 25.12 5.34
N LEU A 110 -31.11 24.71 4.72
CA LEU A 110 -30.07 25.62 4.24
C LEU A 110 -30.27 25.97 2.76
N ASP A 111 -29.99 27.23 2.36
CA ASP A 111 -29.87 27.62 0.95
C ASP A 111 -28.50 27.16 0.41
N ILE A 112 -28.43 25.93 -0.08
CA ILE A 112 -27.21 25.34 -0.64
C ILE A 112 -27.25 25.43 -2.16
N ARG A 113 -26.26 26.12 -2.74
CA ARG A 113 -26.08 26.26 -4.19
C ARG A 113 -24.92 25.41 -4.66
N LEU A 114 -25.21 24.35 -5.40
CA LEU A 114 -24.20 23.44 -5.96
C LEU A 114 -23.57 24.03 -7.25
N GLY A 115 -22.46 23.46 -7.70
CA GLY A 115 -21.82 23.84 -8.97
C GLY A 115 -21.04 25.17 -8.96
N HIS A 116 -20.79 25.74 -7.77
CA HIS A 116 -20.01 26.96 -7.61
C HIS A 116 -18.64 26.62 -6.96
N SER A 117 -17.54 26.71 -7.72
CA SER A 117 -16.16 26.47 -7.22
C SER A 117 -15.56 27.77 -6.69
N VAL A 118 -15.09 27.80 -5.42
CA VAL A 118 -14.97 29.10 -4.72
C VAL A 118 -13.54 29.55 -4.35
N LEU A 119 -12.55 28.68 -4.10
CA LEU A 119 -11.34 29.16 -3.39
C LEU A 119 -9.98 28.68 -3.91
N ILE A 120 -9.74 27.39 -4.07
CA ILE A 120 -8.34 26.90 -4.19
C ILE A 120 -7.78 26.95 -5.62
N ALA A 121 -8.64 27.06 -6.64
CA ALA A 121 -8.20 27.11 -8.04
C ALA A 121 -7.78 28.52 -8.52
N LYS A 122 -7.62 29.51 -7.63
CA LYS A 122 -7.51 30.96 -7.96
C LYS A 122 -8.56 31.44 -8.97
N ARG A 123 -9.71 30.74 -9.02
CA ARG A 123 -10.82 31.02 -9.94
C ARG A 123 -11.74 32.14 -9.44
N ILE A 124 -11.52 32.62 -8.22
CA ILE A 124 -12.26 33.72 -7.62
C ILE A 124 -11.31 34.86 -7.33
N SER A 125 -11.66 36.03 -7.86
CA SER A 125 -11.04 37.31 -7.53
C SER A 125 -11.78 37.93 -6.34
N PHE A 126 -11.04 38.47 -5.39
CA PHE A 126 -11.60 39.22 -4.28
C PHE A 126 -11.50 40.72 -4.57
N GLU A 127 -12.62 41.43 -4.49
CA GLU A 127 -12.64 42.88 -4.47
C GLU A 127 -13.28 43.38 -3.14
N PRO A 128 -12.52 44.10 -2.28
CA PRO A 128 -11.09 44.41 -2.40
C PRO A 128 -10.21 43.15 -2.24
N ARG A 129 -8.98 43.20 -2.79
CA ARG A 129 -8.01 42.10 -2.74
C ARG A 129 -7.73 41.70 -1.29
N LEU A 130 -7.50 40.41 -1.07
CA LEU A 130 -7.06 39.90 0.22
C LEU A 130 -5.71 40.53 0.61
N PRO A 131 -5.45 40.74 1.92
CA PRO A 131 -4.13 41.16 2.37
C PRO A 131 -3.04 40.16 1.98
N ASP A 132 -1.82 40.63 1.72
CA ASP A 132 -0.70 39.79 1.25
C ASP A 132 -0.42 38.60 2.19
N TRP A 133 -0.50 38.80 3.51
CA TRP A 133 -0.29 37.72 4.49
C TRP A 133 -1.31 36.59 4.36
N LYS A 134 -2.52 36.89 3.88
CA LYS A 134 -3.59 35.90 3.70
C LYS A 134 -3.42 35.14 2.40
N GLU A 135 -3.02 35.83 1.32
CA GLU A 135 -2.70 35.18 0.06
C GLU A 135 -1.45 34.29 0.18
N ALA A 136 -0.42 34.75 0.89
CA ALA A 136 0.76 33.93 1.22
C ALA A 136 0.36 32.66 1.98
N ALA A 137 -0.51 32.78 2.99
CA ALA A 137 -1.02 31.60 3.72
C ALA A 137 -1.84 30.66 2.83
N ILE A 138 -2.62 31.17 1.88
CA ILE A 138 -3.38 30.34 0.92
C ILE A 138 -2.42 29.61 -0.03
N ASP A 139 -1.36 30.28 -0.48
CA ASP A 139 -0.36 29.71 -1.38
C ASP A 139 0.54 28.67 -0.68
N GLU A 140 0.75 28.78 0.65
CA GLU A 140 1.51 27.82 1.45
C GLU A 140 0.69 26.62 1.95
N LEU A 141 -0.64 26.74 2.02
CA LEU A 141 -1.51 25.64 2.45
C LEU A 141 -1.63 24.58 1.35
N TRP A 142 -1.08 23.40 1.64
CA TRP A 142 -1.16 22.26 0.72
C TRP A 142 -2.46 21.47 0.90
N VAL A 143 -2.99 20.94 -0.20
CA VAL A 143 -4.17 20.07 -0.22
C VAL A 143 -3.76 18.69 -0.70
N GLY A 144 -4.04 17.69 0.14
CA GLY A 144 -3.77 16.31 -0.16
C GLY A 144 -4.65 15.70 -1.25
N PHE A 145 -4.16 14.61 -1.81
CA PHE A 145 -4.84 13.81 -2.83
C PHE A 145 -5.02 12.38 -2.31
N GLU A 146 -6.27 11.93 -2.25
CA GLU A 146 -6.62 10.55 -1.89
C GLU A 146 -7.64 10.01 -2.90
N ASN A 147 -7.32 8.91 -3.56
CA ASN A 147 -8.21 8.25 -4.51
C ASN A 147 -8.64 6.88 -4.00
N LYS A 148 -9.83 6.43 -4.41
CA LYS A 148 -10.43 5.15 -3.99
C LYS A 148 -11.00 4.45 -5.21
N ILE A 149 -10.59 3.21 -5.45
CA ILE A 149 -11.16 2.38 -6.51
C ILE A 149 -12.01 1.30 -5.87
N ILE A 150 -13.30 1.30 -6.18
CA ILE A 150 -14.27 0.39 -5.57
C ILE A 150 -14.51 -0.77 -6.54
N LEU A 151 -14.10 -1.97 -6.13
CA LEU A 151 -14.30 -3.19 -6.90
C LEU A 151 -15.43 -4.00 -6.28
N HIS A 152 -16.53 -4.14 -7.01
CA HIS A 152 -17.68 -4.96 -6.62
C HIS A 152 -17.62 -6.31 -7.35
N PHE A 153 -17.79 -7.40 -6.61
CA PHE A 153 -17.71 -8.76 -7.13
C PHE A 153 -18.99 -9.53 -6.83
N ASP A 154 -19.30 -10.55 -7.64
CA ASP A 154 -20.45 -11.43 -7.38
C ASP A 154 -20.20 -12.34 -6.17
N ASN A 155 -18.95 -12.77 -5.98
CA ASN A 155 -18.54 -13.71 -4.94
C ASN A 155 -17.27 -13.23 -4.23
N VAL A 156 -17.12 -13.65 -2.97
CA VAL A 156 -15.96 -13.33 -2.14
C VAL A 156 -14.91 -14.44 -2.28
N PHE A 157 -13.71 -14.08 -2.73
CA PHE A 157 -12.58 -15.00 -2.92
C PHE A 157 -11.30 -14.55 -2.18
N TRP A 158 -11.39 -13.51 -1.36
CA TRP A 158 -10.33 -13.03 -0.47
C TRP A 158 -10.49 -13.54 0.97
N PRO A 159 -9.42 -13.58 1.77
CA PRO A 159 -9.50 -14.01 3.16
C PRO A 159 -10.34 -13.04 4.02
N ASN A 160 -10.85 -13.54 5.14
CA ASN A 160 -11.72 -12.80 6.05
C ASN A 160 -10.92 -11.85 6.99
N VAL A 161 -10.17 -10.92 6.39
CA VAL A 161 -9.35 -9.90 7.06
C VAL A 161 -9.91 -8.50 6.80
N GLU A 162 -9.54 -7.51 7.61
CA GLU A 162 -9.98 -6.12 7.43
C GLU A 162 -9.23 -5.41 6.29
N PHE A 163 -7.92 -5.66 6.21
CA PHE A 163 -7.03 -5.07 5.21
C PHE A 163 -6.21 -6.15 4.52
N LEU A 164 -5.93 -5.94 3.24
CA LEU A 164 -4.96 -6.70 2.46
C LEU A 164 -3.87 -5.74 2.01
N GLY A 165 -2.64 -5.91 2.47
CA GLY A 165 -1.52 -5.05 2.10
C GLY A 165 -0.84 -5.53 0.82
N VAL A 166 -0.51 -4.60 -0.06
CA VAL A 166 0.37 -4.82 -1.21
C VAL A 166 1.73 -4.23 -0.85
N VAL A 167 2.76 -5.07 -0.88
CA VAL A 167 4.11 -4.73 -0.42
C VAL A 167 5.05 -4.74 -1.62
N ALA A 168 5.87 -3.70 -1.75
CA ALA A 168 6.80 -3.49 -2.85
C ALA A 168 8.13 -2.87 -2.35
N ASP A 169 9.10 -2.73 -3.25
CA ASP A 169 10.41 -2.13 -2.97
C ASP A 169 10.36 -0.61 -2.76
N THR A 170 9.22 0.03 -3.05
CA THR A 170 9.03 1.48 -2.84
C THR A 170 7.63 1.76 -2.30
N SER A 171 7.46 2.88 -1.60
CA SER A 171 6.14 3.33 -1.11
C SER A 171 5.15 3.50 -2.26
N TYR A 172 5.63 3.95 -3.43
CA TYR A 172 4.85 4.06 -4.67
C TYR A 172 4.22 2.73 -5.10
N GLY A 173 4.95 1.63 -4.99
CA GLY A 173 4.43 0.29 -5.33
C GLY A 173 3.58 -0.32 -4.23
N CYS A 174 3.63 0.22 -3.01
CA CYS A 174 2.84 -0.25 -1.89
C CYS A 174 1.42 0.33 -1.95
N SER A 175 0.46 -0.45 -1.47
CA SER A 175 -0.94 -0.04 -1.36
C SER A 175 -1.69 -0.99 -0.43
N TYR A 176 -3.00 -0.83 -0.31
CA TYR A 176 -3.82 -1.78 0.43
C TYR A 176 -5.26 -1.82 -0.07
N PHE A 177 -5.95 -2.91 0.22
CA PHE A 177 -7.39 -3.03 0.04
C PHE A 177 -8.10 -3.01 1.39
N LEU A 178 -9.18 -2.25 1.48
CA LEU A 178 -10.16 -2.35 2.55
C LEU A 178 -11.24 -3.35 2.17
N ASN A 179 -11.47 -4.33 3.04
CA ASN A 179 -12.50 -5.34 2.86
C ASN A 179 -13.84 -4.89 3.46
N LEU A 180 -14.76 -4.38 2.62
CA LEU A 180 -16.07 -3.92 3.09
C LEU A 180 -17.01 -5.06 3.48
N ARG A 181 -16.72 -6.31 3.10
CA ARG A 181 -17.50 -7.46 3.57
C ARG A 181 -17.49 -7.57 5.09
N LYS A 182 -16.35 -7.25 5.73
CA LYS A 182 -16.19 -7.34 7.18
C LYS A 182 -17.16 -6.44 7.94
N VAL A 183 -17.50 -5.29 7.37
CA VAL A 183 -18.26 -4.26 8.07
C VAL A 183 -19.68 -4.09 7.49
N ALA A 184 -19.81 -4.07 6.17
CA ALA A 184 -21.07 -3.85 5.46
C ALA A 184 -21.66 -5.13 4.84
N ARG A 185 -20.97 -6.28 4.93
CA ARG A 185 -21.37 -7.57 4.31
C ARG A 185 -21.55 -7.52 2.78
N HIS A 186 -20.98 -6.51 2.13
CA HIS A 186 -20.95 -6.41 0.68
C HIS A 186 -19.69 -7.06 0.12
N PRO A 187 -19.75 -7.79 -1.01
CA PRO A 187 -18.60 -8.38 -1.70
C PRO A 187 -17.78 -7.29 -2.42
N VAL A 188 -17.24 -6.35 -1.65
CA VAL A 188 -16.54 -5.17 -2.14
C VAL A 188 -15.15 -5.07 -1.54
N LEU A 189 -14.16 -4.87 -2.40
CA LEU A 189 -12.83 -4.41 -2.03
C LEU A 189 -12.68 -2.96 -2.46
N VAL A 190 -12.15 -2.12 -1.56
CA VAL A 190 -11.79 -0.75 -1.90
C VAL A 190 -10.27 -0.68 -1.95
N TYR A 191 -9.73 -0.48 -3.14
CA TYR A 191 -8.31 -0.27 -3.35
C TYR A 191 -7.94 1.16 -2.96
N MET A 192 -6.89 1.28 -2.14
CA MET A 192 -6.42 2.52 -1.52
C MET A 192 -4.99 2.80 -2.01
N PRO A 193 -4.82 3.45 -3.18
CA PRO A 193 -3.54 4.00 -3.57
C PRO A 193 -3.19 5.21 -2.71
N SER A 194 -1.90 5.38 -2.41
CA SER A 194 -1.39 6.48 -1.56
C SER A 194 -0.35 7.30 -2.31
N GLY A 195 -0.09 8.51 -1.80
CA GLY A 195 0.98 9.38 -2.28
C GLY A 195 0.91 9.61 -3.79
N ARG A 196 2.05 9.50 -4.45
CA ARG A 196 2.18 9.74 -5.89
C ARG A 196 1.39 8.75 -6.75
N LEU A 197 1.22 7.51 -6.30
CA LEU A 197 0.39 6.53 -7.00
C LEU A 197 -1.06 7.00 -7.10
N ALA A 198 -1.60 7.62 -6.04
CA ALA A 198 -2.96 8.17 -6.05
C ALA A 198 -3.11 9.25 -7.13
N LYS A 199 -2.11 10.13 -7.29
CA LYS A 199 -2.09 11.20 -8.31
C LYS A 199 -1.97 10.65 -9.74
N ASP A 200 -1.22 9.57 -9.93
CA ASP A 200 -1.04 8.97 -11.26
C ASP A 200 -2.26 8.17 -11.70
N ILE A 201 -2.93 7.50 -10.76
CA ILE A 201 -4.20 6.81 -11.02
C ILE A 201 -5.29 7.77 -11.48
N GLU A 202 -5.32 9.01 -10.96
CA GLU A 202 -6.31 10.03 -11.36
C GLU A 202 -6.21 10.39 -12.85
N LYS A 203 -5.04 10.19 -13.47
CA LYS A 203 -4.80 10.45 -14.89
C LYS A 203 -5.25 9.29 -15.78
N MET A 204 -5.61 8.16 -15.19
CA MET A 204 -6.05 6.97 -15.91
C MET A 204 -7.55 7.05 -16.23
N SER A 205 -8.00 6.27 -17.22
CA SER A 205 -9.44 6.01 -17.35
C SER A 205 -9.92 5.09 -16.23
N ASP A 206 -11.23 5.12 -15.94
CA ASP A 206 -11.84 4.24 -14.94
C ASP A 206 -11.53 2.76 -15.20
N GLU A 207 -11.56 2.33 -16.46
CA GLU A 207 -11.23 0.96 -16.85
C GLU A 207 -9.76 0.61 -16.57
N ALA A 208 -8.83 1.50 -16.93
CA ALA A 208 -7.41 1.28 -16.69
C ALA A 208 -7.09 1.26 -15.18
N ALA A 209 -7.72 2.15 -14.41
CA ALA A 209 -7.59 2.22 -12.96
C ALA A 209 -8.15 0.95 -12.29
N ALA A 210 -9.33 0.49 -12.70
CA ALA A 210 -9.94 -0.74 -12.21
C ALA A 210 -9.09 -1.98 -12.53
N ASN A 211 -8.59 -2.09 -13.77
CA ASN A 211 -7.69 -3.17 -14.18
C ASN A 211 -6.38 -3.14 -13.39
N PHE A 212 -5.80 -1.96 -13.17
CA PHE A 212 -4.60 -1.81 -12.34
C PHE A 212 -4.85 -2.32 -10.92
N ALA A 213 -5.92 -1.87 -10.26
CA ALA A 213 -6.29 -2.33 -8.93
C ALA A 213 -6.50 -3.85 -8.86
N PHE A 214 -7.15 -4.42 -9.88
CA PHE A 214 -7.36 -5.87 -9.95
C PHE A 214 -6.03 -6.64 -10.09
N ILE A 215 -5.11 -6.17 -10.94
CA ILE A 215 -3.77 -6.75 -11.09
C ILE A 215 -2.99 -6.69 -9.78
N GLN A 216 -3.06 -5.57 -9.04
CA GLN A 216 -2.41 -5.44 -7.73
C GLN A 216 -2.95 -6.47 -6.73
N TYR A 217 -4.27 -6.70 -6.73
CA TYR A 217 -4.88 -7.74 -5.91
C TYR A 217 -4.32 -9.13 -6.28
N ILE A 218 -4.30 -9.48 -7.57
CA ILE A 218 -3.77 -10.77 -8.04
C ILE A 218 -2.30 -10.95 -7.63
N ASN A 219 -1.46 -9.93 -7.84
CA ASN A 219 -0.04 -9.97 -7.48
C ASN A 219 0.18 -10.12 -5.97
N SER A 220 -0.73 -9.58 -5.15
CA SER A 220 -0.65 -9.67 -3.68
C SER A 220 -0.97 -11.07 -3.12
N LEU A 221 -1.63 -11.93 -3.89
CA LEU A 221 -1.97 -13.30 -3.48
C LEU A 221 -0.82 -14.30 -3.64
N GLY A 222 0.37 -13.85 -4.04
CA GLY A 222 1.54 -14.70 -4.27
C GLY A 222 1.64 -15.07 -5.75
N SER A 223 2.76 -14.69 -6.35
CA SER A 223 2.99 -14.70 -7.79
C SER A 223 3.64 -15.98 -8.32
N TYR A 224 4.23 -16.81 -7.45
CA TYR A 224 5.05 -17.96 -7.85
C TYR A 224 4.97 -19.08 -6.81
N SER A 225 5.00 -20.32 -7.27
CA SER A 225 5.15 -21.49 -6.41
C SER A 225 6.53 -21.52 -5.75
N TYR A 226 6.56 -21.94 -4.49
CA TYR A 226 7.78 -22.07 -3.69
C TYR A 226 7.68 -23.28 -2.75
N ASP A 227 8.82 -23.86 -2.40
CA ASP A 227 8.89 -24.94 -1.42
C ASP A 227 8.60 -24.42 -0.01
N GLN A 228 7.49 -24.85 0.58
CA GLN A 228 7.19 -24.56 1.97
C GLN A 228 8.01 -25.47 2.90
N VAL A 229 8.61 -24.90 3.96
CA VAL A 229 9.43 -25.64 4.93
C VAL A 229 8.68 -26.85 5.47
N GLY A 230 9.29 -28.04 5.36
CA GLY A 230 8.74 -29.31 5.84
C GLY A 230 7.72 -29.99 4.92
N LYS A 231 7.50 -29.46 3.71
CA LYS A 231 6.70 -30.14 2.67
C LYS A 231 7.58 -30.96 1.72
N PRO A 232 7.09 -32.11 1.25
CA PRO A 232 7.85 -32.95 0.33
C PRO A 232 7.92 -32.29 -1.06
N HIS A 233 9.09 -32.36 -1.68
CA HIS A 233 9.35 -31.82 -3.02
C HIS A 233 8.53 -32.54 -4.13
N GLU A 234 7.98 -33.72 -3.85
CA GLU A 234 7.09 -34.49 -4.73
C GLU A 234 5.76 -33.77 -5.07
N LEU A 235 5.42 -32.67 -4.39
CA LEU A 235 4.21 -31.89 -4.66
C LEU A 235 4.14 -31.41 -6.12
N TYR A 236 5.27 -31.00 -6.69
CA TYR A 236 5.37 -30.57 -8.08
C TYR A 236 5.20 -31.73 -9.06
N GLU A 237 5.71 -32.92 -8.71
CA GLU A 237 5.49 -34.14 -9.50
C GLU A 237 4.00 -34.46 -9.56
N ARG A 238 3.33 -34.48 -8.40
CA ARG A 238 1.90 -34.77 -8.31
C ARG A 238 1.05 -33.78 -9.09
N LEU A 239 1.41 -32.49 -9.06
CA LEU A 239 0.70 -31.45 -9.80
C LEU A 239 0.90 -31.56 -11.32
N ARG A 240 2.06 -32.06 -11.77
CA ARG A 240 2.37 -32.29 -13.19
C ARG A 240 1.67 -33.53 -13.76
N VAL A 241 1.28 -34.50 -12.92
CA VAL A 241 0.66 -35.73 -13.39
C VAL A 241 -0.65 -35.44 -14.10
N GLN A 242 -0.73 -35.86 -15.36
CA GLN A 242 -1.94 -35.78 -16.17
C GLN A 242 -3.10 -36.58 -15.55
N VAL A 243 -4.32 -36.08 -15.75
CA VAL A 243 -5.55 -36.78 -15.34
C VAL A 243 -6.48 -36.86 -16.55
N ASP A 244 -6.65 -38.07 -17.08
CA ASP A 244 -7.43 -38.34 -18.30
C ASP A 244 -6.98 -37.50 -19.51
N ASN A 245 -7.80 -36.53 -19.92
CA ASN A 245 -7.54 -35.62 -21.03
C ASN A 245 -7.13 -34.20 -20.56
N LEU A 246 -6.80 -34.07 -19.26
CA LEU A 246 -6.37 -32.82 -18.66
C LEU A 246 -4.86 -32.83 -18.45
N PHE A 247 -4.20 -31.87 -19.10
CA PHE A 247 -2.76 -31.66 -19.03
C PHE A 247 -2.47 -30.41 -18.19
N PHE A 248 -1.46 -30.50 -17.32
CA PHE A 248 -1.08 -29.43 -16.41
C PHE A 248 0.26 -28.84 -16.84
N ALA A 249 0.31 -27.51 -16.92
CA ALA A 249 1.50 -26.75 -17.27
C ALA A 249 1.55 -25.44 -16.46
N GLY A 250 2.72 -24.82 -16.41
CA GLY A 250 2.97 -23.60 -15.66
C GLY A 250 4.15 -23.75 -14.71
N GLU A 251 4.62 -22.63 -14.15
CA GLU A 251 5.83 -22.62 -13.32
C GLU A 251 5.78 -23.60 -12.14
N ALA A 252 4.58 -23.80 -11.57
CA ALA A 252 4.29 -24.74 -10.49
C ALA A 252 4.29 -26.22 -10.92
N THR A 253 4.63 -26.54 -12.16
CA THR A 253 4.74 -27.92 -12.65
C THR A 253 6.18 -28.27 -13.06
N SER A 254 7.11 -27.32 -12.90
CA SER A 254 8.52 -27.47 -13.27
C SER A 254 9.34 -27.97 -12.10
N MET A 255 9.91 -29.17 -12.21
CA MET A 255 10.78 -29.75 -11.18
C MET A 255 12.12 -29.01 -11.01
N SER A 256 12.66 -28.50 -12.11
CA SER A 256 14.02 -27.95 -12.14
C SER A 256 14.04 -26.42 -12.02
N TYR A 257 12.90 -25.77 -12.28
CA TYR A 257 12.80 -24.32 -12.42
C TYR A 257 11.45 -23.79 -11.89
N THR A 258 11.09 -24.16 -10.66
CA THR A 258 9.89 -23.67 -9.96
C THR A 258 9.93 -22.15 -9.82
N GLY A 259 8.77 -21.49 -9.85
CA GLY A 259 8.64 -20.05 -9.62
C GLY A 259 9.16 -19.17 -10.76
N SER A 260 9.33 -19.74 -11.96
CA SER A 260 10.05 -19.08 -13.04
C SER A 260 9.37 -19.13 -14.40
N VAL A 261 9.63 -18.11 -15.23
CA VAL A 261 9.11 -18.02 -16.60
C VAL A 261 9.64 -19.16 -17.49
N HIS A 262 10.90 -19.58 -17.30
CA HIS A 262 11.50 -20.66 -18.07
C HIS A 262 10.93 -22.04 -17.69
N GLY A 263 10.59 -22.24 -16.40
CA GLY A 263 9.82 -23.41 -15.95
C GLY A 263 8.41 -23.45 -16.52
N ALA A 264 7.71 -22.32 -16.59
CA ALA A 264 6.40 -22.24 -17.23
C ALA A 264 6.46 -22.56 -18.73
N TYR A 265 7.47 -22.05 -19.44
CA TYR A 265 7.65 -22.31 -20.87
C TYR A 265 7.99 -23.78 -21.17
N SER A 266 8.91 -24.39 -20.42
CA SER A 266 9.33 -25.76 -20.68
C SER A 266 8.20 -26.76 -20.41
N THR A 267 7.48 -26.58 -19.31
CA THR A 267 6.34 -27.43 -18.93
C THR A 267 5.16 -27.25 -19.87
N GLY A 268 4.93 -26.04 -20.38
CA GLY A 268 3.95 -25.79 -21.43
C GLY A 268 4.26 -26.53 -22.73
N THR A 269 5.53 -26.57 -23.12
CA THR A 269 5.96 -27.31 -24.33
C THR A 269 5.79 -28.83 -24.13
N MET A 270 6.13 -29.35 -22.95
CA MET A 270 5.95 -30.76 -22.61
C MET A 270 4.47 -31.16 -22.62
N ALA A 271 3.61 -30.40 -21.94
CA ALA A 271 2.17 -30.68 -21.90
C ALA A 271 1.53 -30.60 -23.29
N ALA A 272 1.99 -29.69 -24.15
CA ALA A 272 1.55 -29.59 -25.53
C ALA A 272 1.96 -30.82 -26.36
N GLU A 273 3.17 -31.33 -26.16
CA GLU A 273 3.66 -32.54 -26.83
C GLU A 273 2.92 -33.80 -26.35
N ASP A 274 2.69 -33.94 -25.05
CA ASP A 274 1.92 -35.04 -24.46
C ASP A 274 0.47 -35.04 -24.99
N CYS A 275 -0.14 -33.86 -25.09
CA CYS A 275 -1.44 -33.67 -25.71
C CYS A 275 -1.43 -34.04 -27.19
N ARG A 276 -0.41 -33.61 -27.94
CA ARG A 276 -0.24 -33.92 -29.37
C ARG A 276 -0.13 -35.43 -29.60
N MET A 277 0.67 -36.14 -28.80
CA MET A 277 0.82 -37.60 -28.88
C MET A 277 -0.51 -38.31 -28.61
N ARG A 278 -1.28 -37.83 -27.62
CA ARG A 278 -2.58 -38.42 -27.24
C ARG A 278 -3.69 -38.23 -28.28
N VAL A 279 -3.63 -37.16 -29.07
CA VAL A 279 -4.65 -36.80 -30.07
C VAL A 279 -4.37 -37.41 -31.44
N LEU A 280 -3.11 -37.75 -31.73
CA LEU A 280 -2.67 -38.27 -33.04
C LEU A 280 -2.43 -39.78 -33.07
N GLU A 281 -2.47 -40.47 -31.92
CA GLU A 281 -2.53 -41.94 -31.78
C GLU A 281 -3.95 -42.42 -31.46
#